data_AF-A0A936DIN1-F1
#
_entry.id   AF-A0A936DIN1-F1
#
_cell.length_a   1.000
_cell.length_b   1.000
_cell.length_c   1.000
_cell.angle_alpha   90.00
_cell.angle_beta   90.00
_cell.angle_gamma   90.00
#
_symmetry.space_group_name_H-M   'P 1'
#
loop_
_entity.id
_entity.type
_entity.pdbx_description
1 polymer ?
#
loop_
_entity_poly.entity_id
_entity_poly.type
_entity_poly.pdbx_seq_one_letter_code
_entity_poly.pdbx_strand_id
1 'polypeptide(L)'
;MLASLVLLLATTAFAVNCALGALAWLAGLHFGRWHHAAYAAVCVTTGACVLLAYHPALWLVVAALAAFPRARPHTWRHPALALLGAIGYLLAWTC
;
A
#
# COMPACT_ATOMS: atom_id res chain seq x y z
N MET A 1 -13.89 -8.46 -14.65
CA MET A 1 -14.72 -7.93 -13.54
C MET A 1 -14.11 -8.22 -12.17
N LEU A 2 -13.87 -9.50 -11.81
CA LEU A 2 -13.25 -9.85 -10.52
C LEU A 2 -11.85 -9.24 -10.33
N ALA A 3 -10.96 -9.37 -11.31
CA ALA A 3 -9.60 -8.82 -11.24
C ALA A 3 -9.60 -7.30 -10.98
N SER A 4 -10.37 -6.54 -11.77
CA SER A 4 -10.50 -5.08 -11.63
C SER A 4 -11.11 -4.66 -10.29
N LEU A 5 -12.07 -5.42 -9.77
CA LEU A 5 -12.65 -5.16 -8.44
C LEU A 5 -11.62 -5.36 -7.33
N VAL A 6 -10.85 -6.44 -7.38
CA VAL A 6 -9.81 -6.73 -6.39
C VAL A 6 -8.68 -5.69 -6.47
N LEU A 7 -8.27 -5.28 -7.68
CA LEU A 7 -7.32 -4.18 -7.88
C LEU A 7 -7.84 -2.87 -7.30
N LEU A 8 -9.12 -2.53 -7.54
CA LEU A 8 -9.75 -1.33 -7.01
C LEU A 8 -9.72 -1.33 -5.48
N LEU A 9 -10.17 -2.41 -4.85
CA LEU A 9 -10.16 -2.54 -3.40
C LEU A 9 -8.75 -2.38 -2.81
N ALA A 10 -7.74 -3.02 -3.42
CA ALA A 10 -6.37 -2.95 -2.95
C ALA A 10 -5.75 -1.56 -3.16
N THR A 11 -5.98 -0.93 -4.31
CA THR A 11 -5.49 0.43 -4.61
C THR A 11 -6.15 1.45 -3.68
N THR A 12 -7.45 1.31 -3.41
CA THR A 12 -8.19 2.18 -2.46
C THR A 12 -7.69 1.99 -1.04
N ALA A 13 -7.53 0.74 -0.56
CA ALA A 13 -6.97 0.47 0.76
C ALA A 13 -5.57 1.08 0.91
N PHE A 14 -4.74 0.95 -0.13
CA PHE A 14 -3.40 1.53 -0.17
C PHE A 14 -3.44 3.06 -0.10
N ALA A 15 -4.29 3.70 -0.92
CA ALA A 15 -4.46 5.15 -0.93
C ALA A 15 -4.94 5.69 0.43
N VAL A 16 -5.89 5.02 1.09
CA VAL A 16 -6.35 5.37 2.44
C VAL A 16 -5.21 5.24 3.45
N ASN A 17 -4.43 4.15 3.41
CA ASN A 17 -3.29 3.97 4.29
C ASN A 17 -2.22 5.06 4.10
N CYS A 18 -1.95 5.45 2.85
CA CYS A 18 -1.05 6.54 2.52
C CYS A 18 -1.58 7.90 3.02
N ALA A 19 -2.89 8.16 2.89
CA ALA A 19 -3.51 9.37 3.42
C ALA A 19 -3.40 9.45 4.94
N LEU A 20 -3.65 8.34 5.66
CA LEU A 20 -3.44 8.26 7.11
C LEU A 20 -1.98 8.53 7.48
N GLY A 21 -1.01 7.97 6.75
CA GLY A 21 0.41 8.21 6.96
C GLY A 21 0.81 9.67 6.70
N ALA A 22 0.28 10.28 5.63
CA ALA A 22 0.52 11.68 5.30
C ALA A 22 -0.08 12.63 6.35
N LEU A 23 -1.30 12.37 6.82
CA LEU A 23 -1.91 13.11 7.92
C LEU A 23 -1.09 12.97 9.21
N ALA A 24 -0.57 11.77 9.51
CA ALA A 24 0.28 11.55 10.68
C ALA A 24 1.55 12.40 10.60
N TRP A 25 2.16 12.46 9.42
CA TRP A 25 3.38 13.23 9.21
C TRP A 25 3.12 14.74 9.22
N LEU A 26 2.13 15.23 8.48
CA LEU A 26 1.87 16.66 8.33
C LEU A 26 1.23 17.29 9.57
N ALA A 27 0.32 16.58 10.23
CA ALA A 27 -0.40 17.09 11.40
C ALA A 27 0.17 16.59 12.74
N GLY A 28 1.26 15.82 12.73
CA GLY A 28 1.86 15.25 13.94
C GLY A 28 0.94 14.29 14.70
N LEU A 29 0.00 13.63 14.01
CA LEU A 29 -0.97 12.73 14.60
C LEU A 29 -0.42 11.31 14.76
N HIS A 30 -0.88 10.59 15.79
CA HIS A 30 -0.53 9.19 16.01
C HIS A 30 -1.75 8.28 15.79
N PHE A 31 -1.81 7.61 14.63
CA PHE A 31 -2.92 6.70 14.29
C PHE A 31 -2.77 5.27 14.84
N GLY A 32 -1.66 4.98 15.54
CA GLY A 32 -1.45 3.77 16.36
C GLY A 32 -2.00 2.48 15.73
N ARG A 33 -2.93 1.83 16.44
CA ARG A 33 -3.58 0.56 16.05
C ARG A 33 -4.40 0.67 14.76
N TRP A 34 -5.02 1.82 14.50
CA TRP A 34 -5.84 2.04 13.31
C TRP A 34 -4.99 2.09 12.04
N HIS A 35 -3.79 2.68 12.11
CA HIS A 35 -2.84 2.63 10.99
C HIS A 35 -2.33 1.20 10.73
N HIS A 36 -2.09 0.42 11.78
CA HIS A 36 -1.70 -0.98 11.63
C HIS A 36 -2.82 -1.83 11.02
N ALA A 37 -4.07 -1.57 11.42
CA ALA A 37 -5.23 -2.24 10.82
C ALA A 37 -5.38 -1.88 9.34
N ALA A 38 -5.21 -0.60 8.98
CA ALA A 38 -5.21 -0.16 7.58
C ALA A 38 -4.08 -0.83 6.78
N TYR A 39 -2.85 -0.85 7.31
CA TYR A 39 -1.71 -1.54 6.69
C TYR A 39 -1.96 -3.05 6.54
N ALA A 40 -2.55 -3.71 7.53
CA ALA A 40 -2.91 -5.13 7.43
C ALA A 40 -3.95 -5.37 6.32
N ALA A 41 -4.97 -4.51 6.21
CA ALA A 41 -5.96 -4.56 5.13
C ALA A 41 -5.30 -4.40 3.75
N VAL A 42 -4.31 -3.50 3.62
CA VAL A 42 -3.49 -3.37 2.41
C VAL A 42 -2.79 -4.69 2.11
N CYS A 43 -2.06 -5.28 3.06
CA CYS A 43 -1.36 -6.55 2.84
C CYS A 43 -2.31 -7.68 2.38
N VAL A 44 -3.48 -7.81 3.00
CA VAL A 44 -4.49 -8.83 2.64
C VAL A 44 -5.01 -8.60 1.22
N THR A 45 -5.38 -7.36 0.89
CA THR A 45 -5.92 -7.02 -0.44
C THR A 45 -4.87 -7.08 -1.54
N THR A 46 -3.61 -6.73 -1.26
CA THR A 46 -2.47 -6.96 -2.19
C THR A 46 -2.25 -8.46 -2.41
N GLY A 47 -2.29 -9.28 -1.36
CA GLY A 47 -2.19 -10.74 -1.47
C GLY A 47 -3.30 -11.31 -2.37
N ALA A 48 -4.53 -10.83 -2.20
CA ALA A 48 -5.64 -11.17 -3.08
C ALA A 48 -5.40 -10.74 -4.53
N CYS A 49 -4.83 -9.56 -4.78
CA CYS A 49 -4.46 -9.13 -6.14
C CYS A 49 -3.42 -10.06 -6.77
N VAL A 50 -2.38 -10.44 -6.03
CA VAL A 50 -1.32 -11.33 -6.52
C VAL A 50 -1.90 -12.68 -6.95
N LEU A 51 -2.87 -13.20 -6.21
CA LEU A 51 -3.48 -14.51 -6.47
C LEU A 51 -4.59 -14.47 -7.55
N LEU A 52 -5.41 -13.41 -7.58
CA LEU A 52 -6.65 -13.39 -8.37
C LEU A 52 -6.59 -12.50 -9.62
N ALA A 53 -5.70 -11.52 -9.65
CA ALA A 53 -5.54 -10.60 -10.78
C ALA A 53 -4.18 -10.75 -11.48
N TYR A 54 -3.15 -11.16 -10.73
CA TYR A 54 -1.76 -11.39 -11.15
C TYR A 54 -1.24 -10.39 -12.20
N HIS A 55 -0.41 -9.45 -11.74
CA HIS A 55 0.41 -8.62 -12.61
C HIS A 55 1.84 -8.53 -12.06
N PRO A 56 2.90 -8.65 -12.89
CA PRO A 56 4.29 -8.61 -12.40
C PRO A 56 4.62 -7.37 -11.56
N ALA A 57 4.02 -6.22 -11.86
CA ALA A 57 4.23 -5.00 -11.08
C ALA A 57 3.75 -5.09 -9.61
N LEU A 58 2.85 -6.03 -9.28
CA LEU A 58 2.42 -6.24 -7.89
C LEU A 58 3.56 -6.72 -6.99
N TRP A 59 4.61 -7.34 -7.56
CA TRP A 59 5.80 -7.70 -6.77
C TRP A 59 6.55 -6.47 -6.25
N LEU A 60 6.49 -5.34 -6.96
CA LEU A 60 7.03 -4.08 -6.45
C LEU A 60 6.25 -3.61 -5.21
N VAL A 61 4.92 -3.75 -5.23
CA VAL A 61 4.06 -3.45 -4.07
C VAL A 61 4.41 -4.38 -2.90
N VAL A 62 4.52 -5.69 -3.14
CA VAL A 62 4.88 -6.68 -2.12
C VAL A 62 6.24 -6.37 -1.50
N ALA A 63 7.24 -6.04 -2.32
CA ALA A 63 8.57 -5.67 -1.83
C ALA A 63 8.54 -4.40 -0.97
N ALA A 64 7.78 -3.38 -1.39
CA ALA A 64 7.60 -2.17 -0.61
C ALA A 64 6.90 -2.46 0.74
N LEU A 65 5.82 -3.23 0.72
CA LEU A 65 5.11 -3.69 1.92
C LEU A 65 6.04 -4.43 2.88
N ALA A 66 6.82 -5.38 2.40
CA ALA A 66 7.76 -6.14 3.24
C ALA A 66 8.91 -5.27 3.83
N ALA A 67 9.21 -4.13 3.22
CA ALA A 67 10.24 -3.20 3.69
C ALA A 67 9.72 -2.21 4.74
N PHE A 68 8.43 -1.88 4.76
CA PHE A 68 7.85 -0.89 5.70
C PHE A 68 8.18 -1.14 7.18
N PRO A 69 8.10 -2.38 7.72
CA PRO A 69 8.42 -2.63 9.13
C PRO A 69 9.85 -2.26 9.53
N ARG A 70 10.77 -2.19 8.56
CA ARG A 70 12.18 -1.82 8.77
C ARG A 70 12.46 -0.34 8.54
N ALA A 71 11.52 0.38 7.92
CA ALA A 71 11.68 1.80 7.67
C ALA A 71 11.27 2.59 8.93
N ARG A 72 12.14 3.50 9.38
CA ARG A 72 11.84 4.33 10.54
C ARG A 72 10.70 5.31 10.20
N PRO A 73 9.70 5.46 11.08
CA PRO A 73 8.69 6.51 10.96
C PRO A 73 9.34 7.89 10.85
N HIS A 74 8.69 8.81 10.14
CA HIS A 74 9.17 10.18 9.90
C HIS A 74 10.55 10.31 9.23
N THR A 75 11.00 9.27 8.52
CA THR A 75 12.16 9.36 7.62
C THR A 75 11.73 9.26 6.18
N TRP A 76 12.52 9.83 5.25
CA TRP A 76 12.27 9.76 3.80
C TRP A 76 12.14 8.34 3.22
N ARG A 77 12.54 7.31 3.97
CA ARG A 77 12.33 5.91 3.56
C ARG A 77 10.85 5.54 3.53
N HIS A 78 10.04 6.03 4.47
CA HIS A 78 8.61 5.74 4.50
C HIS A 78 7.84 6.25 3.27
N PRO A 79 7.92 7.54 2.88
CA PRO A 79 7.25 8.01 1.67
C PRO A 79 7.84 7.41 0.39
N ALA A 80 9.15 7.11 0.36
CA ALA A 80 9.76 6.46 -0.80
C ALA A 80 9.14 5.06 -1.03
N LEU A 81 8.98 4.26 0.03
CA LEU A 81 8.29 2.97 -0.06
C LEU A 81 6.82 3.12 -0.46
N ALA A 82 6.13 4.15 0.05
CA ALA A 82 4.76 4.45 -0.36
C ALA A 82 4.66 4.80 -1.84
N LEU A 83 5.63 5.56 -2.36
CA LEU A 83 5.69 5.89 -3.78
C LEU A 83 5.97 4.65 -4.65
N LEU A 84 6.88 3.77 -4.23
CA LEU A 84 7.13 2.51 -4.94
C LEU A 84 5.88 1.61 -4.97
N GLY A 85 5.16 1.53 -3.86
CA GLY A 85 3.87 0.84 -3.81
C GLY A 85 2.82 1.46 -4.75
N ALA A 86 2.72 2.79 -4.78
CA ALA A 86 1.82 3.50 -5.69
C ALA A 86 2.15 3.22 -7.16
N ILE A 87 3.44 3.27 -7.52
CA ILE A 87 3.91 2.96 -8.87
C ILE A 87 3.54 1.51 -9.24
N GLY A 88 3.75 0.55 -8.33
CA GLY A 88 3.38 -0.85 -8.56
C GLY A 88 1.88 -1.04 -8.83
N TYR A 89 1.01 -0.33 -8.11
CA TYR A 89 -0.43 -0.35 -8.40
C TYR A 89 -0.80 0.33 -9.71
N LEU A 90 -0.22 1.51 -10.01
CA LEU A 90 -0.48 2.20 -11.27
C LEU A 90 -0.09 1.35 -12.48
N LEU A 91 1.06 0.67 -12.42
CA LEU A 91 1.50 -0.26 -13.45
C LEU A 91 0.64 -1.53 -13.53
N ALA A 92 -0.01 -1.95 -12.43
CA ALA A 92 -0.95 -3.06 -12.47
C ALA A 92 -2.30 -2.69 -13.12
N TRP A 93 -2.61 -1.39 -13.25
CA TRP A 93 -3.80 -0.89 -13.96
C TRP A 93 -3.62 -0.74 -15.47
N THR A 94 -2.39 -0.84 -16.00
CA THR A 94 -2.11 -0.66 -17.43
C THR A 94 -2.32 -1.92 -18.27
N CYS A 95 -3.14 -2.86 -17.80
CA CYS A 95 -3.22 -4.25 -18.27
C CYS A 95 -4.65 -4.62 -18.65
#